data_AF-A0A524RN74-F1
#
_entry.id   AF-A0A524RN74-F1
#
_cell.length_a   1.000
_cell.length_b   1.000
_cell.length_c   1.000
_cell.angle_alpha   90.00
_cell.angle_beta   90.00
_cell.angle_gamma   90.00
#
_symmetry.space_group_name_H-M   'P 1'
#
loop_
_entity.id
_entity.type
_entity.pdbx_description
1 polymer ?
#
loop_
_entity_poly.entity_id
_entity_poly.type
_entity_poly.pdbx_seq_one_letter_code
_entity_poly.pdbx_strand_id
1 'polypeptide(L)'
;MSRPGLQPEATRRQADAPQGMDAPQGMPESMGGATATARTDRPTRSLRIQRSVVRLSPVLMGLLLNALPLWVTGAMAQQHTQGLMEFRWDQNRDYCKLPYLLSNRAPLQRSDWTLLLPRTLRHGPIHELLIGLPPRFDGDLQASKVRLAYCKTGRNLSPSRCAEPIDALIEPGEQTRSLRITIANGSLDPERTAAVLIDGALNPWLMSMVQINALARSRQGSEALPHYLGSWVMDFGN
;
A
#
# COMPACT_ATOMS: atom_id res chain seq x y z
N MET A 1 43.50 15.84 47.16
CA MET A 1 42.84 15.12 48.28
C MET A 1 42.07 13.96 47.69
N SER A 2 42.70 12.78 47.75
CA SER A 2 42.14 11.50 47.30
C SER A 2 41.35 10.86 48.44
N ARG A 3 40.21 10.24 48.12
CA ARG A 3 39.70 9.05 48.83
C ARG A 3 38.72 8.27 47.93
N PRO A 4 38.57 6.96 48.15
CA PRO A 4 38.68 5.95 47.11
C PRO A 4 37.35 5.17 46.93
N GLY A 5 37.36 4.27 45.96
CA GLY A 5 36.16 3.60 45.45
C GLY A 5 35.56 2.49 46.31
N LEU A 6 34.62 1.78 45.68
CA LEU A 6 34.16 0.42 45.97
C LEU A 6 33.13 0.02 44.89
N GLN A 7 33.57 -0.74 43.89
CA GLN A 7 32.82 -1.89 43.35
C GLN A 7 33.34 -3.11 44.12
N PRO A 8 32.54 -4.17 44.40
CA PRO A 8 32.00 -5.10 43.39
C PRO A 8 30.53 -5.47 43.71
N GLU A 9 29.77 -6.20 42.88
CA GLU A 9 29.71 -7.66 42.97
C GLU A 9 28.91 -8.23 41.78
N ALA A 10 29.51 -9.20 41.11
CA ALA A 10 28.88 -10.03 40.12
C ALA A 10 27.97 -11.06 40.81
N THR A 11 26.72 -11.21 40.38
CA THR A 11 25.95 -12.43 40.64
C THR A 11 25.42 -12.98 39.33
N ARG A 12 26.12 -14.02 38.90
CA ARG A 12 25.78 -15.04 37.93
C ARG A 12 24.50 -15.76 38.40
N ARG A 13 23.43 -15.74 37.61
CA ARG A 13 22.43 -16.81 37.62
C ARG A 13 22.12 -17.23 36.19
N GLN A 14 22.51 -18.47 35.95
CA GLN A 14 22.27 -19.34 34.81
C GLN A 14 21.24 -20.38 35.30
N ALA A 15 20.53 -21.03 34.35
CA ALA A 15 19.43 -21.99 34.51
C ALA A 15 18.05 -21.32 34.31
N ASP A 16 17.13 -21.78 33.47
CA ASP A 16 16.92 -23.12 32.88
C ASP A 16 16.23 -23.02 31.50
N ALA A 17 16.62 -23.93 30.61
CA ALA A 17 15.90 -24.24 29.38
C ALA A 17 14.95 -25.42 29.64
N PRO A 18 13.67 -25.35 29.24
CA PRO A 18 12.83 -26.55 29.23
C PRO A 18 13.12 -27.40 27.98
N GLN A 19 13.48 -28.64 28.25
CA GLN A 19 13.55 -29.77 27.33
C GLN A 19 12.15 -30.15 26.81
N GLY A 20 12.12 -30.60 25.55
CA GLY A 20 11.34 -31.76 25.10
C GLY A 20 9.82 -31.66 25.14
N MET A 21 9.20 -31.59 23.95
CA MET A 21 7.91 -32.25 23.72
C MET A 21 7.82 -32.71 22.25
N ASP A 22 8.05 -34.01 22.12
CA ASP A 22 7.58 -35.00 21.16
C ASP A 22 6.94 -34.58 19.83
N ALA A 23 7.55 -35.10 18.76
CA ALA A 23 6.95 -35.29 17.46
C ALA A 23 6.09 -36.57 17.44
N PRO A 24 4.91 -36.56 16.80
CA PRO A 24 4.25 -37.81 16.40
C PRO A 24 4.74 -38.28 15.03
N GLN A 25 5.33 -39.48 15.03
CA GLN A 25 5.50 -40.36 13.87
C GLN A 25 4.17 -41.01 13.47
N GLY A 26 3.97 -41.24 12.17
CA GLY A 26 3.12 -42.31 11.63
C GLY A 26 2.03 -41.84 10.67
N MET A 27 2.28 -41.86 9.34
CA MET A 27 1.90 -42.92 8.36
C MET A 27 0.58 -42.60 7.64
N PRO A 28 0.26 -43.18 6.45
CA PRO A 28 1.08 -43.86 5.45
C PRO A 28 0.92 -43.30 4.03
N GLU A 29 1.79 -43.81 3.15
CA GLU A 29 1.67 -43.83 1.69
C GLU A 29 0.28 -44.31 1.21
N SER A 30 -0.24 -43.64 0.18
CA SER A 30 -1.27 -44.18 -0.71
C SER A 30 -0.79 -44.06 -2.15
N MET A 31 -0.57 -45.24 -2.74
CA MET A 31 -0.21 -45.47 -4.14
C MET A 31 -1.34 -45.12 -5.13
N GLY A 32 -0.94 -44.98 -6.40
CA GLY A 32 -1.76 -45.30 -7.57
C GLY A 32 -2.50 -44.10 -8.16
N GLY A 33 -2.52 -43.87 -9.47
CA GLY A 33 -2.04 -44.66 -10.60
C GLY A 33 -2.22 -43.86 -11.88
N ALA A 34 -1.48 -44.27 -12.89
CA ALA A 34 -1.46 -43.72 -14.24
C ALA A 34 -2.84 -43.76 -14.93
N THR A 35 -3.09 -42.80 -15.84
CA THR A 35 -3.51 -42.97 -17.25
C THR A 35 -3.97 -41.61 -17.78
N ALA A 36 -3.27 -41.03 -18.75
CA ALA A 36 -3.42 -41.25 -20.19
C ALA A 36 -4.61 -40.49 -20.82
N THR A 37 -4.24 -39.67 -21.80
CA THR A 37 -4.97 -39.37 -23.04
C THR A 37 -6.34 -38.70 -22.98
N ALA A 38 -6.41 -37.44 -23.41
CA ALA A 38 -7.37 -37.01 -24.43
C ALA A 38 -6.96 -35.64 -25.01
N ARG A 39 -6.14 -35.68 -26.06
CA ARG A 39 -6.02 -34.62 -27.06
C ARG A 39 -7.37 -34.58 -27.79
N THR A 40 -8.15 -33.52 -27.56
CA THR A 40 -9.35 -33.24 -28.36
C THR A 40 -9.07 -32.02 -29.22
N ASP A 41 -8.77 -32.31 -30.48
CA ASP A 41 -8.73 -31.35 -31.58
C ASP A 41 -10.07 -30.61 -31.64
N ARG A 42 -10.04 -29.29 -31.50
CA ARG A 42 -11.16 -28.43 -31.90
C ARG A 42 -10.92 -27.94 -33.32
N PRO A 43 -11.86 -28.16 -34.25
CA PRO A 43 -11.71 -27.74 -35.63
C PRO A 43 -11.76 -26.23 -35.77
N THR A 44 -10.80 -25.72 -36.54
CA THR A 44 -10.65 -24.36 -37.05
C THR A 44 -11.93 -23.97 -37.80
N ARG A 45 -12.83 -23.24 -37.16
CA ARG A 45 -14.02 -22.68 -37.81
C ARG A 45 -13.60 -21.41 -38.54
N SER A 46 -13.31 -21.54 -39.83
CA SER A 46 -13.07 -20.43 -40.74
C SER A 46 -14.25 -19.45 -40.71
N LEU A 47 -14.09 -18.30 -40.07
CA LEU A 47 -15.03 -17.19 -40.22
C LEU A 47 -14.87 -16.62 -41.63
N ARG A 48 -15.77 -17.04 -42.53
CA ARG A 48 -16.04 -16.30 -43.77
C ARG A 48 -16.49 -14.90 -43.38
N ILE A 49 -15.61 -13.94 -43.60
CA ILE A 49 -15.92 -12.51 -43.56
C ILE A 49 -16.82 -12.25 -44.77
N GLN A 50 -18.15 -12.30 -44.56
CA GLN A 50 -19.08 -11.73 -45.53
C GLN A 50 -18.95 -10.22 -45.45
N ARG A 51 -18.30 -9.63 -46.46
CA ARG A 51 -18.32 -8.20 -46.75
C ARG A 51 -19.73 -7.83 -47.22
N SER A 52 -20.61 -7.51 -46.30
CA SER A 52 -21.86 -6.83 -46.62
C SER A 52 -21.54 -5.39 -47.00
N VAL A 53 -21.56 -5.11 -48.31
CA VAL A 53 -21.52 -3.76 -48.85
C VAL A 53 -22.88 -3.12 -48.53
N VAL A 54 -22.94 -2.40 -47.41
CA VAL A 54 -24.09 -1.55 -47.09
C VAL A 54 -23.98 -0.30 -47.96
N ARG A 55 -24.88 -0.19 -48.94
CA ARG A 55 -25.08 1.01 -49.75
C ARG A 55 -25.64 2.11 -48.85
N LEU A 56 -24.86 3.16 -48.63
CA LEU A 56 -25.29 4.40 -47.98
C LEU A 56 -26.14 5.21 -48.96
N SER A 57 -27.45 5.33 -48.69
CA SER A 57 -28.31 6.33 -49.31
C SER A 57 -28.08 7.70 -48.65
N PRO A 58 -27.85 8.78 -49.43
CA PRO A 58 -27.51 10.10 -48.89
C PRO A 58 -28.78 10.96 -48.76
N VAL A 59 -29.73 10.60 -47.89
CA VAL A 59 -30.87 11.48 -47.56
C VAL A 59 -31.32 11.22 -46.12
N LEU A 60 -30.64 11.84 -45.15
CA LEU A 60 -31.28 12.44 -43.97
C LEU A 60 -30.24 13.27 -43.21
N MET A 61 -30.11 14.52 -43.63
CA MET A 61 -29.44 15.57 -42.88
C MET A 61 -30.43 16.07 -41.82
N GLY A 62 -30.09 15.92 -40.53
CA GLY A 62 -30.81 16.59 -39.45
C GLY A 62 -30.94 15.76 -38.18
N LEU A 63 -30.32 16.26 -37.10
CA LEU A 63 -30.46 15.83 -35.69
C LEU A 63 -29.83 14.50 -35.28
N LEU A 64 -28.52 14.53 -34.99
CA LEU A 64 -27.98 13.81 -33.83
C LEU A 64 -27.13 14.79 -33.02
N LEU A 65 -27.72 15.23 -31.91
CA LEU A 65 -27.09 15.98 -30.83
C LEU A 65 -25.79 15.29 -30.39
N ASN A 66 -24.75 16.11 -30.20
CA ASN A 66 -23.49 15.76 -29.55
C ASN A 66 -23.71 14.95 -28.26
N ALA A 67 -23.53 13.64 -28.32
CA ALA A 67 -23.27 12.80 -27.16
C ALA A 67 -21.80 12.99 -26.75
N LEU A 68 -21.52 14.05 -26.01
CA LEU A 68 -20.25 14.17 -25.29
C LEU A 68 -20.28 13.12 -24.16
N PRO A 69 -19.34 12.16 -24.11
CA PRO A 69 -19.17 11.37 -22.91
C PRO A 69 -18.72 12.33 -21.81
N LEU A 70 -19.59 12.56 -20.83
CA LEU A 70 -19.21 13.12 -19.55
C LEU A 70 -18.33 12.06 -18.87
N TRP A 71 -17.03 12.10 -19.15
CA TRP A 71 -16.03 11.46 -18.31
C TRP A 71 -16.17 12.14 -16.94
N VAL A 72 -16.92 11.49 -16.05
CA VAL A 72 -17.01 11.84 -14.65
C VAL A 72 -15.59 11.79 -14.11
N THR A 73 -14.96 12.96 -13.97
CA THR A 73 -13.80 13.09 -13.10
C THR A 73 -14.34 12.88 -11.69
N GLY A 74 -14.19 11.67 -11.16
CA GLY A 74 -14.48 11.37 -9.76
C GLY A 74 -13.73 12.36 -8.90
N ALA A 75 -14.47 13.27 -8.25
CA ALA A 75 -13.92 14.07 -7.18
C ALA A 75 -13.56 13.10 -6.05
N MET A 76 -12.27 12.80 -5.90
CA MET A 76 -11.75 12.10 -4.73
C MET A 76 -12.00 13.02 -3.53
N ALA A 77 -13.07 12.76 -2.77
CA ALA A 77 -13.37 13.50 -1.57
C ALA A 77 -12.20 13.33 -0.58
N GLN A 78 -11.51 14.43 -0.27
CA GLN A 78 -10.50 14.46 0.79
C GLN A 78 -11.23 14.48 2.13
N GLN A 79 -11.50 13.31 2.72
CA GLN A 79 -12.09 13.25 4.06
C GLN A 79 -11.03 13.47 5.12
N HIS A 80 -10.95 14.71 5.60
CA HIS A 80 -10.34 15.06 6.87
C HIS A 80 -11.34 14.74 8.00
N THR A 81 -11.59 13.46 8.28
CA THR A 81 -12.42 13.08 9.43
C THR A 81 -11.62 13.29 10.71
N GLN A 82 -11.58 14.53 11.21
CA GLN A 82 -11.11 14.84 12.56
C GLN A 82 -12.29 14.66 13.53
N GLY A 83 -12.56 13.41 13.92
CA GLY A 83 -13.53 13.11 14.97
C GLY A 83 -12.91 13.37 16.35
N LEU A 84 -13.69 13.93 17.27
CA LEU A 84 -13.31 14.26 18.66
C LEU A 84 -12.86 13.02 19.49
N MET A 85 -13.18 11.81 19.01
CA MET A 85 -12.76 10.52 19.54
C MET A 85 -12.31 9.64 18.37
N GLU A 86 -11.12 9.91 17.84
CA GLU A 86 -10.56 9.09 16.76
C GLU A 86 -10.19 7.70 17.30
N PHE A 87 -10.71 6.65 16.66
CA PHE A 87 -10.36 5.27 17.01
C PHE A 87 -8.90 5.02 16.67
N ARG A 88 -8.12 4.59 17.66
CA ARG A 88 -6.68 4.36 17.53
C ARG A 88 -6.36 2.95 17.99
N TRP A 89 -5.70 2.18 17.14
CA TRP A 89 -5.22 0.85 17.51
C TRP A 89 -4.01 0.92 18.45
N ASP A 90 -3.26 2.02 18.39
CA ASP A 90 -2.06 2.26 19.21
C ASP A 90 -2.16 3.58 20.01
N GLN A 91 -1.78 3.49 21.29
CA GLN A 91 -1.84 4.58 22.26
C GLN A 91 -0.58 5.47 22.28
N ASN A 92 0.17 5.53 21.18
CA ASN A 92 1.37 6.36 21.09
C ASN A 92 1.06 7.86 21.34
N ARG A 93 1.71 8.47 22.32
CA ARG A 93 1.54 9.91 22.64
C ARG A 93 1.82 10.82 21.45
N ASP A 94 2.68 10.39 20.54
CA ASP A 94 3.13 11.15 19.37
C ASP A 94 2.35 10.81 18.08
N TYR A 95 1.10 10.34 18.22
CA TYR A 95 0.29 10.00 17.07
C TYR A 95 0.00 11.22 16.18
N CYS A 96 0.36 11.04 14.92
CA CYS A 96 0.06 11.98 13.85
C CYS A 96 -0.80 11.29 12.78
N LYS A 97 -1.97 11.85 12.47
CA LYS A 97 -2.85 11.34 11.41
C LYS A 97 -2.34 11.80 10.05
N LEU A 98 -2.08 10.85 9.16
CA LEU A 98 -1.72 11.13 7.78
C LEU A 98 -2.97 11.02 6.88
N PRO A 99 -3.16 11.96 5.93
CA PRO A 99 -4.29 11.91 5.01
C PRO A 99 -4.10 10.83 3.94
N TYR A 100 -5.20 10.27 3.44
CA TYR A 100 -5.20 9.29 2.36
C TYR A 100 -6.40 9.49 1.43
N LEU A 101 -6.33 8.91 0.24
CA LEU A 101 -7.43 8.83 -0.72
C LEU A 101 -7.54 7.40 -1.24
N LEU A 102 -8.76 6.94 -1.45
CA LEU A 102 -9.08 5.63 -2.02
C LEU A 102 -9.96 5.84 -3.25
N SER A 103 -9.65 5.17 -4.36
CA SER A 103 -10.53 5.21 -5.54
C SER A 103 -11.81 4.40 -5.36
N ASN A 104 -11.78 3.34 -4.53
CA ASN A 104 -12.93 2.50 -4.20
C ASN A 104 -12.81 1.97 -2.77
N ARG A 105 -13.91 1.94 -2.02
CA ARG A 105 -13.98 1.44 -0.64
C ARG A 105 -14.68 0.09 -0.50
N ALA A 106 -15.33 -0.39 -1.56
CA ALA A 106 -16.09 -1.64 -1.50
C ALA A 106 -15.18 -2.82 -1.13
N PRO A 107 -15.65 -3.75 -0.28
CA PRO A 107 -14.87 -4.89 0.17
C PRO A 107 -14.51 -5.80 -1.03
N LEU A 108 -13.32 -6.40 -0.99
CA LEU A 108 -12.79 -7.27 -2.05
C LEU A 108 -12.71 -6.64 -3.46
N GLN A 109 -12.91 -5.33 -3.58
CA GLN A 109 -12.69 -4.60 -4.83
C GLN A 109 -11.25 -4.08 -4.89
N ARG A 110 -10.73 -3.96 -6.11
CA ARG A 110 -9.46 -3.27 -6.33
C ARG A 110 -9.65 -1.77 -6.19
N SER A 111 -8.70 -1.13 -5.54
CA SER A 111 -8.67 0.31 -5.39
C SER A 111 -7.25 0.85 -5.47
N ASP A 112 -7.15 2.10 -5.89
CA ASP A 112 -5.90 2.84 -5.94
C ASP A 112 -5.80 3.66 -4.66
N TRP A 113 -4.72 3.44 -3.93
CA TRP A 113 -4.48 4.10 -2.66
C TRP A 113 -3.50 5.23 -2.87
N THR A 114 -3.87 6.43 -2.46
CA THR A 114 -2.96 7.58 -2.39
C THR A 114 -2.71 7.90 -0.93
N LEU A 115 -1.57 7.47 -0.42
CA LEU A 115 -1.13 7.68 0.95
C LEU A 115 -0.30 8.97 1.01
N LEU A 116 -0.92 10.07 1.45
CA LEU A 116 -0.29 11.38 1.42
C LEU A 116 0.69 11.56 2.58
N LEU A 117 1.81 12.21 2.29
CA LEU A 117 2.86 12.62 3.20
C LEU A 117 2.94 14.16 3.12
N PRO A 118 2.14 14.89 3.93
CA PRO A 118 2.13 16.35 3.92
C PRO A 118 3.47 16.92 4.36
N ARG A 119 3.89 18.03 3.73
CA ARG A 119 5.11 18.74 4.15
C ARG A 119 5.11 19.17 5.61
N THR A 120 3.95 19.57 6.12
CA THR A 120 3.78 20.11 7.48
C THR A 120 4.07 19.09 8.57
N LEU A 121 4.01 17.80 8.24
CA LEU A 121 4.19 16.70 9.19
C LEU A 121 5.58 16.06 9.09
N ARG A 122 6.46 16.59 8.22
CA ARG A 122 7.82 16.09 8.04
C ARG A 122 8.79 17.12 8.62
N HIS A 123 9.49 16.74 9.67
CA HIS A 123 10.42 17.64 10.37
C HIS A 123 11.87 17.55 9.88
N GLY A 124 12.13 16.88 8.75
CA GLY A 124 13.47 16.75 8.19
C GLY A 124 13.50 16.05 6.83
N PRO A 125 14.70 15.92 6.22
CA PRO A 125 14.88 15.14 5.01
C PRO A 125 14.53 13.68 5.29
N ILE A 126 13.82 13.06 4.36
CA ILE A 126 13.49 11.62 4.42
C ILE A 126 14.27 10.95 3.31
N HIS A 127 15.11 9.97 3.65
CA HIS A 127 15.89 9.17 2.70
C HIS A 127 15.29 7.77 2.50
N GLU A 128 14.67 7.23 3.55
CA GLU A 128 14.00 5.94 3.52
C GLU A 128 12.65 6.06 4.24
N LEU A 129 11.63 5.43 3.67
CA LEU A 129 10.30 5.31 4.23
C LEU A 129 9.98 3.82 4.43
N LEU A 130 9.58 3.46 5.65
CA LEU A 130 9.11 2.14 6.00
C LEU A 130 7.61 2.19 6.25
N ILE A 131 6.86 1.37 5.53
CA ILE A 131 5.41 1.29 5.62
C ILE A 131 5.06 -0.06 6.23
N GLY A 132 4.46 -0.04 7.42
CA GLY A 132 4.01 -1.24 8.11
C GLY A 132 2.54 -1.51 7.81
N LEU A 133 2.23 -2.67 7.23
CA LEU A 133 0.85 -3.11 7.02
C LEU A 133 0.38 -3.93 8.22
N PRO A 134 -0.92 -3.86 8.57
CA PRO A 134 -1.42 -4.63 9.69
C PRO A 134 -1.43 -6.14 9.41
N PRO A 135 -1.33 -6.99 10.45
CA PRO A 135 -1.24 -8.44 10.29
C PRO A 135 -2.45 -9.10 9.61
N ARG A 136 -3.62 -8.45 9.63
CA ARG A 136 -4.84 -8.94 8.97
C ARG A 136 -4.97 -8.48 7.52
N PHE A 137 -4.03 -7.68 7.02
CA PHE A 137 -4.04 -7.27 5.62
C PHE A 137 -3.66 -8.47 4.74
N ASP A 138 -4.66 -8.94 3.99
CA ASP A 138 -4.63 -10.05 3.04
C ASP A 138 -4.37 -9.59 1.60
N GLY A 139 -4.28 -8.28 1.38
CA GLY A 139 -3.98 -7.70 0.07
C GLY A 139 -2.53 -7.94 -0.37
N ASP A 140 -2.37 -8.36 -1.61
CA ASP A 140 -1.08 -8.52 -2.28
C ASP A 140 -0.48 -7.15 -2.62
N LEU A 141 0.36 -6.64 -1.73
CA LEU A 141 1.09 -5.38 -1.92
C LEU A 141 2.40 -5.65 -2.68
N GLN A 142 2.25 -5.84 -4.00
CA GLN A 142 3.38 -6.03 -4.88
C GLN A 142 4.20 -4.74 -4.99
N ALA A 143 5.50 -4.80 -4.74
CA ALA A 143 6.41 -3.65 -4.88
C ALA A 143 6.33 -2.98 -6.26
N SER A 144 6.03 -3.76 -7.31
CA SER A 144 5.84 -3.28 -8.69
C SER A 144 4.64 -2.34 -8.88
N LYS A 145 3.68 -2.34 -7.96
CA LYS A 145 2.47 -1.51 -7.99
C LYS A 145 2.58 -0.28 -7.11
N VAL A 146 3.69 -0.16 -6.38
CA VAL A 146 3.94 0.97 -5.50
C VAL A 146 4.79 1.98 -6.25
N ARG A 147 4.43 3.26 -6.15
CA ARG A 147 5.17 4.37 -6.75
C ARG A 147 5.21 5.53 -5.78
N LEU A 148 6.26 6.33 -5.87
CA LEU A 148 6.41 7.55 -5.09
C LEU A 148 6.24 8.75 -6.02
N ALA A 149 5.48 9.76 -5.61
CA ALA A 149 5.25 10.94 -6.43
C ALA A 149 5.03 12.20 -5.59
N TYR A 150 5.41 13.36 -6.12
CA TYR A 150 5.01 14.65 -5.56
C TYR A 150 3.57 14.97 -5.96
N CYS A 151 2.85 15.53 -5.01
CA CYS A 151 1.46 15.91 -5.14
C CYS A 151 1.30 17.41 -5.04
N LYS A 152 0.45 17.95 -5.90
CA LYS A 152 -0.10 19.30 -5.73
C LYS A 152 -1.37 19.14 -4.91
N THR A 153 -1.29 19.53 -3.63
CA THR A 153 -2.46 19.57 -2.75
C THR A 153 -3.44 20.59 -3.32
N GLY A 154 -4.62 20.11 -3.71
CA GLY A 154 -5.68 20.98 -4.18
C GLY A 154 -6.26 21.79 -3.04
N ARG A 155 -6.71 23.03 -3.32
CA ARG A 155 -7.37 23.89 -2.35
C ARG A 155 -8.84 24.06 -2.75
N ASN A 156 -9.74 23.89 -1.79
CA ASN A 156 -11.20 24.10 -1.87
C ASN A 156 -11.97 23.26 -2.92
N LEU A 157 -11.59 23.31 -4.20
CA LEU A 157 -12.36 22.78 -5.35
C LEU A 157 -11.53 21.93 -6.33
N SER A 158 -10.20 21.97 -6.23
CA SER A 158 -9.35 21.11 -7.07
C SER A 158 -9.04 19.81 -6.34
N PRO A 159 -9.21 18.64 -6.97
CA PRO A 159 -8.73 17.40 -6.39
C PRO A 159 -7.21 17.44 -6.27
N SER A 160 -6.66 16.86 -5.20
CA SER A 160 -5.22 16.66 -5.08
C SER A 160 -4.74 15.74 -6.19
N ARG A 161 -3.71 16.16 -6.93
CA ARG A 161 -3.14 15.39 -8.05
C ARG A 161 -1.69 15.07 -7.78
N CYS A 162 -1.34 13.80 -7.87
CA CYS A 162 0.03 13.29 -7.78
C CYS A 162 0.46 12.87 -9.18
N ALA A 163 1.40 13.59 -9.77
CA ALA A 163 1.77 13.40 -11.18
C ALA A 163 3.27 13.44 -11.43
N GLU A 164 4.05 14.02 -10.53
CA GLU A 164 5.50 14.13 -10.70
C GLU A 164 6.17 12.95 -9.99
N PRO A 165 6.68 11.96 -10.74
CA PRO A 165 7.27 10.77 -10.14
C PRO A 165 8.55 11.10 -9.37
N ILE A 166 8.81 10.31 -8.33
CA ILE A 166 10.03 10.34 -7.55
C ILE A 166 10.71 8.99 -7.70
N ASP A 167 11.95 9.01 -8.14
CA ASP A 167 12.74 7.79 -8.29
C ASP A 167 13.03 7.19 -6.90
N ALA A 168 12.54 5.96 -6.69
CA ALA A 168 12.73 5.22 -5.45
C ALA A 168 12.87 3.72 -5.74
N LEU A 169 13.75 3.08 -4.96
CA LEU A 169 13.86 1.63 -4.87
C LEU A 169 12.84 1.13 -3.85
N ILE A 170 12.00 0.19 -4.26
CA ILE A 170 10.92 -0.35 -3.43
C ILE A 170 11.17 -1.82 -3.22
N GLU A 171 11.37 -2.19 -1.96
CA GLU A 171 11.69 -3.55 -1.54
C GLU A 171 10.67 -4.03 -0.50
N PRO A 172 10.40 -5.33 -0.45
CA PRO A 172 9.80 -5.92 0.74
C PRO A 172 10.67 -5.61 1.96
N GLY A 173 10.06 -5.10 3.04
CA GLY A 173 10.79 -4.83 4.27
C GLY A 173 11.14 -6.12 5.03
N GLU A 174 12.02 -5.97 6.03
CA GLU A 174 12.52 -7.11 6.84
C GLU A 174 11.42 -7.79 7.66
N GLN A 175 10.37 -7.05 8.02
CA GLN A 175 9.20 -7.62 8.67
C GLN A 175 8.20 -8.10 7.61
N THR A 176 7.61 -9.27 7.84
CA THR A 176 6.52 -9.79 7.01
C THR A 176 5.44 -8.73 6.86
N ARG A 177 5.14 -8.32 5.62
CA ARG A 177 4.13 -7.29 5.27
C ARG A 177 4.56 -5.85 5.59
N SER A 178 5.83 -5.53 5.44
CA SER A 178 6.31 -4.15 5.37
C SER A 178 6.86 -3.82 3.99
N LEU A 179 6.86 -2.53 3.63
CA LEU A 179 7.51 -2.03 2.42
C LEU A 179 8.61 -1.05 2.82
N ARG A 180 9.77 -1.22 2.22
CA ARG A 180 10.89 -0.30 2.31
C ARG A 180 10.98 0.49 1.01
N ILE A 181 10.95 1.81 1.11
CA ILE A 181 11.05 2.72 -0.02
C ILE A 181 12.28 3.60 0.21
N THR A 182 13.32 3.38 -0.58
CA THR A 182 14.58 4.13 -0.52
C THR A 182 14.63 5.11 -1.67
N ILE A 183 14.85 6.39 -1.39
CA ILE A 183 14.82 7.44 -2.41
C ILE A 183 16.16 7.47 -3.14
N ALA A 184 16.13 7.42 -4.47
CA ALA A 184 17.34 7.32 -5.28
C ALA A 184 18.14 8.64 -5.31
N ASN A 185 17.44 9.77 -5.41
CA ASN A 185 18.04 11.10 -5.61
C ASN A 185 18.36 11.82 -4.29
N GLY A 186 18.65 11.08 -3.23
CA GLY A 186 18.96 11.62 -1.90
C GLY A 186 17.75 11.58 -0.97
N SER A 187 17.01 12.68 -0.86
CA SER A 187 15.87 12.80 0.06
C SER A 187 14.63 13.39 -0.59
N LEU A 188 13.47 13.19 0.05
CA LEU A 188 12.26 13.95 -0.28
C LEU A 188 12.51 15.44 -0.06
N ASP A 189 11.95 16.25 -0.96
CA ASP A 189 11.90 17.69 -0.82
C ASP A 189 11.02 18.07 0.39
N PRO A 190 11.58 18.75 1.41
CA PRO A 190 10.83 19.13 2.60
C PRO A 190 9.66 20.06 2.31
N GLU A 191 9.71 20.87 1.25
CA GLU A 191 8.70 21.89 0.93
C GLU A 191 7.50 21.35 0.16
N ARG A 192 7.55 20.10 -0.31
CA ARG A 192 6.58 19.53 -1.25
C ARG A 192 5.84 18.34 -0.69
N THR A 193 4.51 18.33 -0.75
CA THR A 193 3.73 17.12 -0.40
C THR A 193 4.12 15.96 -1.32
N ALA A 194 4.44 14.81 -0.73
CA ALA A 194 4.67 13.57 -1.45
C ALA A 194 3.52 12.60 -1.18
N ALA A 195 3.38 11.55 -1.98
CA ALA A 195 2.51 10.43 -1.69
C ALA A 195 3.12 9.12 -2.15
N VAL A 196 2.76 8.07 -1.42
CA VAL A 196 2.92 6.69 -1.85
C VAL A 196 1.63 6.30 -2.57
N LEU A 197 1.77 5.96 -3.84
CA LEU A 197 0.69 5.51 -4.71
C LEU A 197 0.76 3.99 -4.79
N ILE A 198 -0.36 3.33 -4.52
CA ILE A 198 -0.48 1.88 -4.63
C ILE A 198 -1.59 1.59 -5.61
N ASP A 199 -1.23 1.08 -6.77
CA ASP A 199 -2.16 0.86 -7.87
C ASP A 199 -2.86 -0.51 -7.73
N GLY A 200 -4.19 -0.53 -7.73
CA GLY A 200 -4.98 -1.77 -7.74
C GLY A 200 -4.78 -2.70 -6.53
N ALA A 201 -4.56 -2.14 -5.33
CA ALA A 201 -4.57 -2.88 -4.07
C ALA A 201 -5.93 -3.53 -3.82
N LEU A 202 -5.95 -4.73 -3.25
CA LEU A 202 -7.20 -5.41 -2.90
C LEU A 202 -7.70 -4.86 -1.57
N ASN A 203 -8.94 -4.38 -1.53
CA ASN A 203 -9.58 -3.96 -0.30
C ASN A 203 -9.83 -5.17 0.62
N PRO A 204 -9.67 -5.01 1.94
CA PRO A 204 -9.93 -6.09 2.89
C PRO A 204 -11.38 -6.55 2.78
N TRP A 205 -11.61 -7.84 3.04
CA TRP A 205 -12.96 -8.42 3.01
C TRP A 205 -13.85 -7.86 4.12
N LEU A 206 -13.28 -7.69 5.33
CA LEU A 206 -13.99 -7.12 6.47
C LEU A 206 -13.99 -5.60 6.34
N MET A 207 -15.18 -4.98 6.32
CA MET A 207 -15.36 -3.52 6.33
C MET A 207 -14.96 -2.94 7.69
N SER A 208 -13.65 -2.87 7.93
CA SER A 208 -13.06 -2.36 9.16
C SER A 208 -12.04 -1.29 8.86
N MET A 209 -11.77 -0.46 9.87
CA MET A 209 -10.67 0.49 9.81
C MET A 209 -9.32 -0.24 9.85
N VAL A 210 -8.39 0.20 9.00
CA VAL A 210 -7.04 -0.36 8.85
C VAL A 210 -6.05 0.75 9.15
N GLN A 211 -5.17 0.52 10.13
CA GLN A 211 -4.09 1.44 10.44
C GLN A 211 -2.80 0.99 9.74
N ILE A 212 -2.23 1.87 8.91
CA ILE A 212 -0.92 1.70 8.29
C ILE A 212 0.03 2.71 8.90
N ASN A 213 1.14 2.23 9.45
CA ASN A 213 2.14 3.08 10.10
C ASN A 213 3.21 3.49 9.09
N ALA A 214 3.60 4.76 9.14
CA ALA A 214 4.71 5.32 8.38
C ALA A 214 5.87 5.63 9.33
N LEU A 215 7.04 5.05 9.05
CA LEU A 215 8.28 5.37 9.72
C LEU A 215 9.27 5.94 8.70
N ALA A 216 10.07 6.91 9.09
CA ALA A 216 11.04 7.54 8.20
C ALA A 216 12.46 7.45 8.78
N ARG A 217 13.46 7.39 7.90
CA ARG A 217 14.87 7.60 8.27
C ARG A 217 15.38 8.88 7.63
N SER A 218 15.97 9.74 8.47
CA SER A 218 16.50 11.04 8.04
C SER A 218 17.97 11.03 7.65
N ARG A 219 18.66 9.88 7.75
CA ARG A 219 20.05 9.73 7.35
C ARG A 219 20.15 8.60 6.33
N GLN A 220 21.01 8.79 5.34
CA GLN A 220 21.34 7.76 4.37
C GLN A 220 22.24 6.69 5.01
N GLY A 221 21.85 5.42 4.89
CA GLY A 221 22.50 4.28 5.55
C GLY A 221 21.58 3.57 6.55
N SER A 222 21.72 2.25 6.68
CA SER A 222 20.81 1.38 7.45
C SER A 222 20.94 1.48 8.98
N GLU A 223 21.90 2.24 9.48
CA GLU A 223 22.24 2.31 10.91
C GLU A 223 21.35 3.27 11.72
N ALA A 224 20.70 4.24 11.06
CA ALA A 224 19.80 5.14 11.74
C ALA A 224 18.46 4.46 12.09
N LEU A 225 18.05 4.53 13.36
CA LEU A 225 16.75 4.05 13.76
C LEU A 225 15.64 4.85 13.06
N PRO A 226 14.63 4.18 12.47
CA PRO A 226 13.51 4.87 11.87
C PRO A 226 12.67 5.54 12.97
N HIS A 227 12.28 6.79 12.73
CA HIS A 227 11.38 7.53 13.62
C HIS A 227 9.95 7.45 13.08
N TYR A 228 8.98 7.51 13.98
CA TYR A 228 7.57 7.51 13.62
C TYR A 228 7.17 8.83 12.96
N LEU A 229 6.58 8.74 11.77
CA LEU A 229 6.08 9.90 11.03
C LEU A 229 4.59 10.11 11.25
N GLY A 230 3.83 9.02 11.32
CA GLY A 230 2.38 9.08 11.44
C GLY A 230 1.71 7.78 11.00
N SER A 231 0.39 7.79 10.97
CA SER A 231 -0.42 6.66 10.52
C SER A 231 -1.54 7.09 9.59
N TRP A 232 -1.78 6.27 8.56
CA TRP A 232 -3.00 6.33 7.76
C TRP A 232 -4.03 5.38 8.37
N VAL A 233 -5.11 5.93 8.93
CA VAL A 233 -6.25 5.15 9.42
C VAL A 233 -7.31 5.12 8.33
N MET A 234 -7.24 4.09 7.49
CA MET A 234 -8.10 3.92 6.34
C MET A 234 -9.43 3.29 6.74
N ASP A 235 -10.52 3.89 6.30
CA ASP A 235 -11.86 3.37 6.53
C ASP A 235 -12.41 2.79 5.23
N PHE A 236 -12.73 1.50 5.28
CA PHE A 236 -13.44 0.77 4.22
C PHE A 236 -14.92 0.59 4.56
N GLY A 237 -15.34 1.07 5.75
CA GLY A 237 -16.72 1.34 6.12
C GLY A 237 -17.30 2.50 5.31
N ASN A 238 -18.60 2.43 5.06
CA ASN A 238 -19.35 3.30 4.16
C ASN A 238 -19.20 4.80 4.45
#